data_AF-A0A5D0QIB9-F1
#
_entry.id   AF-A0A5D0QIB9-F1
#
_cell.length_a   1.000
_cell.length_b   1.000
_cell.length_c   1.000
_cell.angle_alpha   90.00
_cell.angle_beta   90.00
_cell.angle_gamma   90.00
#
_symmetry.space_group_name_H-M   'P 1'
#
loop_
_entity.id
_entity.type
_entity.pdbx_description
1 polymer ?
#
loop_
_entity_poly.entity_id
_entity_poly.type
_entity_poly.pdbx_seq_one_letter_code
_entity_poly.pdbx_strand_id
1 'polypeptide(L)'
;MYAAPVSSGTILLGEAAGRVAVALTQALIIMVGPGLLFGVRWGDPLGAAALVLAFSLVGGGAAMLLGSTLRTGQQAVSVGLLLGLGLAAIGGTMAPIDFFSETMRRLAHVTPHAWALDGFAELLRGDGTIADVLPQLGVLIAFAAILFALGAWRLRAALTR
;
A
#
# COMPACT_ATOMS: atom_id res chain seq x y z
N MET A 1 10.02 -16.83 -25.75
CA MET A 1 8.82 -17.65 -26.02
C MET A 1 8.24 -18.10 -24.68
N TYR A 2 6.94 -17.87 -24.44
CA TYR A 2 6.28 -18.39 -23.24
C TYR A 2 6.09 -19.91 -23.37
N ALA A 3 6.35 -20.67 -22.30
CA ALA A 3 6.19 -22.12 -22.28
C ALA A 3 4.70 -22.57 -22.27
N ALA A 4 3.78 -21.67 -21.97
CA ALA A 4 2.33 -21.89 -21.98
C ALA A 4 1.64 -20.81 -22.83
N PRO A 5 0.49 -21.11 -23.47
CA PRO A 5 -0.24 -20.18 -24.34
C PRO A 5 -1.06 -19.17 -23.51
N VAL A 6 -0.40 -18.47 -22.59
CA VAL A 6 -1.02 -17.45 -21.74
C VAL A 6 -0.69 -16.06 -22.27
N SER A 7 -1.68 -15.17 -22.27
CA SER A 7 -1.47 -13.78 -22.67
C SER A 7 -0.60 -13.04 -21.65
N SER A 8 0.20 -12.08 -22.10
CA SER A 8 0.99 -11.23 -21.18
C SER A 8 0.10 -10.52 -20.15
N GLY A 9 -1.15 -10.18 -20.50
CA GLY A 9 -2.11 -9.57 -19.59
C GLY A 9 -2.52 -10.49 -18.45
N THR A 10 -2.71 -11.79 -18.74
CA THR A 10 -3.03 -12.80 -17.73
C THR A 10 -1.89 -12.97 -16.73
N ILE A 11 -0.64 -12.99 -17.20
CA ILE A 11 0.55 -13.04 -16.33
C ILE A 11 0.59 -11.81 -15.43
N LEU A 12 0.34 -10.63 -15.99
CA LEU A 12 0.38 -9.36 -15.28
C LEU A 12 -0.67 -9.26 -14.18
N LEU A 13 -1.91 -9.62 -14.51
CA LEU A 13 -3.02 -9.62 -13.56
C LEU A 13 -2.81 -10.66 -12.47
N GLY A 14 -2.30 -11.85 -12.81
CA GLY A 14 -1.97 -12.88 -11.84
C GLY A 14 -0.89 -12.43 -10.85
N GLU A 15 0.19 -11.83 -11.34
CA GLU A 15 1.25 -11.27 -10.48
C GLU A 15 0.71 -10.16 -9.58
N ALA A 16 -0.02 -9.19 -10.15
CA ALA A 16 -0.61 -8.09 -9.39
C ALA A 16 -1.55 -8.61 -8.30
N ALA A 17 -2.48 -9.51 -8.65
CA ALA A 17 -3.42 -10.11 -7.70
C ALA A 17 -2.68 -10.88 -6.59
N GLY A 18 -1.64 -11.64 -6.93
CA GLY A 18 -0.80 -12.35 -5.96
C GLY A 18 -0.14 -11.40 -4.96
N ARG A 19 0.45 -10.30 -5.43
CA ARG A 19 1.09 -9.30 -4.56
C ARG A 19 0.08 -8.60 -3.64
N VAL A 20 -1.09 -8.26 -4.17
CA VAL A 20 -2.17 -7.65 -3.38
C VAL A 20 -2.71 -8.63 -2.33
N ALA A 21 -2.88 -9.91 -2.69
CA ALA A 21 -3.35 -10.94 -1.76
C ALA A 21 -2.39 -11.12 -0.58
N VAL A 22 -1.07 -11.09 -0.83
CA VAL A 22 -0.07 -11.12 0.24
C VAL A 22 -0.19 -9.89 1.14
N ALA A 23 -0.26 -8.68 0.56
CA ALA A 23 -0.38 -7.44 1.33
C ALA A 23 -1.67 -7.39 2.17
N LEU A 24 -2.81 -7.80 1.60
CA LEU A 24 -4.08 -7.91 2.31
C LEU A 24 -3.99 -8.89 3.46
N THR A 25 -3.39 -10.06 3.24
CA THR A 25 -3.23 -11.08 4.29
C THR A 25 -2.42 -10.52 5.46
N GLN A 26 -1.32 -9.83 5.18
CA GLN A 26 -0.50 -9.18 6.21
C GLN A 26 -1.29 -8.11 6.97
N ALA A 27 -2.02 -7.25 6.26
CA ALA A 27 -2.82 -6.19 6.86
C ALA A 27 -3.95 -6.75 7.75
N LEU A 28 -4.63 -7.81 7.31
CA LEU A 28 -5.67 -8.47 8.09
C LEU A 28 -5.12 -9.09 9.38
N ILE A 29 -3.94 -9.73 9.33
CA ILE A 29 -3.27 -10.23 10.53
C ILE A 29 -3.01 -9.09 11.52
N ILE A 30 -2.51 -7.95 11.01
CA ILE A 30 -2.18 -6.77 11.83
C ILE A 30 -3.43 -6.10 12.40
N MET A 31 -4.59 -6.15 11.75
CA MET A 31 -5.82 -5.55 12.28
C MET A 31 -6.60 -6.47 13.21
N VAL A 32 -6.71 -7.75 12.85
CA VAL A 32 -7.48 -8.74 13.61
C VAL A 32 -6.75 -9.09 14.90
N GLY A 33 -5.42 -9.22 14.89
CA GLY A 33 -4.63 -9.56 16.07
C GLY A 33 -4.89 -8.61 17.25
N PRO A 34 -4.63 -7.29 17.11
CA PRO A 34 -4.92 -6.31 18.15
C PRO A 34 -6.40 -6.15 18.45
N GLY A 35 -7.28 -6.32 17.46
CA GLY A 35 -8.72 -6.30 17.67
C GLY A 35 -9.19 -7.40 18.65
N LEU A 36 -8.67 -8.62 18.49
CA LEU A 36 -9.01 -9.77 19.34
C LEU A 36 -8.28 -9.76 20.69
N LEU A 37 -7.00 -9.40 20.69
CA LEU A 37 -6.15 -9.50 21.89
C LEU A 37 -6.29 -8.29 22.81
N PHE A 38 -6.49 -7.09 22.25
CA PHE A 38 -6.48 -5.83 23.00
C PHE A 38 -7.79 -5.03 22.87
N GLY A 39 -8.78 -5.54 22.11
CA GLY A 39 -10.06 -4.86 21.93
C GLY A 39 -9.98 -3.59 21.08
N VAL A 40 -8.98 -3.48 20.20
CA VAL A 40 -8.81 -2.32 19.31
C VAL A 40 -10.02 -2.18 18.37
N ARG A 41 -10.63 -1.00 18.39
CA ARG A 41 -11.72 -0.63 17.48
C ARG A 41 -11.18 0.29 16.39
N TRP A 42 -11.36 -0.10 15.14
CA TRP A 42 -10.83 0.61 13.97
C TRP A 42 -11.79 1.65 13.37
N GLY A 43 -12.83 2.04 14.11
CA GLY A 43 -13.89 2.96 13.63
C GLY A 43 -14.93 2.26 12.76
N ASP A 44 -15.44 2.96 11.74
CA ASP A 44 -16.40 2.42 10.77
C ASP A 44 -15.80 1.20 10.02
N PRO A 45 -16.45 0.02 10.06
CA PRO A 45 -15.91 -1.19 9.45
C PRO A 45 -15.71 -1.09 7.93
N LEU A 46 -16.58 -0.36 7.22
CA LEU A 46 -16.49 -0.21 5.77
C LEU A 46 -15.34 0.72 5.38
N GLY A 47 -15.20 1.86 6.07
CA GLY A 47 -14.07 2.77 5.90
C GLY A 47 -12.75 2.08 6.20
N ALA A 48 -12.67 1.32 7.29
CA ALA A 48 -11.47 0.59 7.66
C ALA A 48 -11.09 -0.46 6.60
N ALA A 49 -12.07 -1.26 6.13
CA ALA A 49 -11.85 -2.22 5.07
C ALA A 49 -11.39 -1.56 3.74
N ALA A 50 -11.99 -0.41 3.40
CA ALA A 50 -11.62 0.34 2.20
C ALA A 50 -10.18 0.88 2.28
N LEU A 51 -9.78 1.45 3.42
CA LEU A 51 -8.41 1.94 3.63
C LEU A 51 -7.38 0.82 3.58
N VAL A 52 -7.67 -0.32 4.20
CA VAL A 52 -6.82 -1.52 4.13
C VAL A 52 -6.63 -1.97 2.70
N LEU A 53 -7.73 -2.07 1.95
CA LEU A 53 -7.68 -2.49 0.56
C LEU A 53 -6.87 -1.50 -0.28
N ALA A 54 -7.14 -0.20 -0.16
CA ALA A 54 -6.44 0.84 -0.90
C ALA A 54 -4.94 0.84 -0.58
N PHE A 55 -4.55 0.74 0.69
CA PHE A 55 -3.15 0.69 1.08
C PHE A 55 -2.47 -0.64 0.66
N SER A 56 -3.21 -1.76 0.68
CA SER A 56 -2.71 -3.03 0.17
C SER A 56 -2.49 -3.02 -1.35
N LEU A 57 -3.31 -2.28 -2.10
CA LEU A 57 -3.09 -2.03 -3.53
C LEU A 57 -1.80 -1.23 -3.76
N VAL A 58 -1.53 -0.21 -2.94
CA VAL A 58 -0.25 0.53 -2.98
C VAL A 58 0.93 -0.41 -2.74
N GLY A 59 0.87 -1.23 -1.68
CA GLY A 59 1.91 -2.21 -1.36
C GLY A 59 2.10 -3.26 -2.46
N GLY A 60 1.00 -3.76 -3.03
CA GLY A 60 1.02 -4.71 -4.14
C GLY A 60 1.67 -4.13 -5.41
N GLY A 61 1.32 -2.88 -5.76
CA GLY A 61 1.92 -2.15 -6.87
C GLY A 61 3.41 -1.90 -6.67
N ALA A 62 3.81 -1.49 -5.47
CA ALA A 62 5.22 -1.31 -5.11
C ALA A 62 6.00 -2.63 -5.21
N ALA A 63 5.45 -3.73 -4.70
CA ALA A 63 6.09 -5.05 -4.76
C ALA A 63 6.26 -5.53 -6.22
N MET A 64 5.25 -5.31 -7.06
CA MET A 64 5.30 -5.63 -8.49
C MET A 64 6.37 -4.79 -9.23
N LEU A 65 6.44 -3.48 -8.95
CA LEU A 65 7.43 -2.60 -9.54
C LEU A 65 8.86 -2.98 -9.12
N LEU A 66 9.08 -3.21 -7.83
CA LEU A 66 10.40 -3.62 -7.32
C LEU A 66 10.81 -4.99 -7.86
N GLY A 67 9.89 -5.96 -7.86
CA GLY A 67 10.13 -7.32 -8.37
C GLY A 67 10.43 -7.36 -9.86
N SER A 68 9.87 -6.44 -10.66
CA SER A 68 10.14 -6.34 -12.10
C SER A 68 11.37 -5.49 -12.45
N THR A 69 11.86 -4.67 -11.51
CA THR A 69 12.99 -3.76 -11.75
C THR A 69 14.31 -4.33 -11.25
N LEU A 70 14.29 -5.00 -10.09
CA LEU A 70 15.48 -5.48 -9.41
C LEU A 70 15.90 -6.86 -9.92
N ARG A 71 17.20 -7.15 -9.83
CA ARG A 71 17.78 -8.34 -10.48
C ARG A 71 17.67 -9.61 -9.64
N THR A 72 17.54 -9.47 -8.32
CA THR A 72 17.54 -10.59 -7.38
C THR A 72 16.44 -10.42 -6.33
N GLY A 73 15.93 -11.54 -5.81
CA GLY A 73 14.96 -11.54 -4.72
C GLY A 73 15.49 -10.82 -3.48
N GLN A 74 16.77 -11.04 -3.13
CA GLN A 74 17.40 -10.38 -1.98
C GLN A 74 17.43 -8.86 -2.14
N GLN A 75 17.76 -8.35 -3.33
CA GLN A 75 17.71 -6.90 -3.59
C GLN A 75 16.29 -6.37 -3.45
N ALA A 76 15.28 -7.08 -3.97
CA ALA A 76 13.89 -6.68 -3.85
C ALA A 76 13.43 -6.57 -2.40
N VAL A 77 13.82 -7.54 -1.56
CA VAL A 77 13.53 -7.51 -0.13
C VAL A 77 14.25 -6.34 0.56
N SER A 78 15.56 -6.21 0.38
CA SER A 78 16.34 -5.16 1.05
C SER A 78 15.90 -3.75 0.65
N VAL A 79 15.68 -3.50 -0.64
CA VAL A 79 15.20 -2.20 -1.13
C VAL A 79 13.76 -1.95 -0.68
N GLY A 80 12.90 -2.98 -0.73
CA GLY A 80 11.53 -2.89 -0.25
C GLY A 80 11.45 -2.52 1.23
N LEU A 81 12.29 -3.11 2.08
CA LEU A 81 12.36 -2.77 3.50
C LEU A 81 12.88 -1.35 3.72
N LEU A 82 13.96 -0.96 3.03
CA LEU A 82 14.54 0.38 3.14
C LEU A 82 13.51 1.46 2.75
N LEU A 83 12.86 1.29 1.60
CA LEU A 83 11.85 2.23 1.11
C LEU A 83 10.61 2.19 1.98
N GLY A 84 10.12 1.00 2.35
CA GLY A 84 8.93 0.84 3.19
C GLY A 84 9.11 1.53 4.55
N LEU A 85 10.17 1.20 5.28
CA LEU A 85 10.44 1.80 6.59
C LEU A 85 10.81 3.28 6.49
N GLY A 86 11.59 3.67 5.48
CA GLY A 86 11.95 5.08 5.27
C GLY A 86 10.74 5.95 4.99
N LEU A 87 9.85 5.50 4.09
CA LEU A 87 8.61 6.20 3.78
C LEU A 87 7.61 6.15 4.94
N ALA A 88 7.58 5.07 5.72
CA ALA A 88 6.77 4.95 6.93
C ALA A 88 7.21 5.97 8.00
N ALA A 89 8.52 6.15 8.18
CA ALA A 89 9.08 7.14 9.09
C ALA A 89 8.75 8.58 8.64
N ILE A 90 8.96 8.89 7.35
CA ILE A 90 8.63 10.20 6.78
C ILE A 90 7.12 10.46 6.82
N GLY A 91 6.30 9.43 6.59
CA GLY A 91 4.85 9.50 6.59
C GLY A 91 4.20 9.60 7.97
N GLY A 92 4.99 9.64 9.05
CA GLY A 92 4.46 9.82 10.41
C GLY A 92 3.84 8.56 11.03
N THR A 93 4.07 7.37 10.47
CA THR A 93 3.54 6.11 11.05
C THR A 93 4.43 5.55 12.16
N MET A 94 5.71 5.96 12.21
CA MET A 94 6.66 5.53 13.25
C MET A 94 6.79 6.53 14.41
N ALA A 95 6.32 7.76 14.23
CA ALA A 95 6.33 8.81 15.25
C ALA A 95 5.07 9.66 15.07
N PRO A 96 4.43 10.14 16.16
CA PRO A 96 3.19 10.91 16.06
C PRO A 96 3.36 12.13 15.16
N ILE A 97 2.56 12.18 14.08
CA ILE A 97 2.63 13.25 13.08
C ILE A 97 2.25 14.62 13.66
N ASP A 98 1.58 14.66 14.81
CA ASP A 98 1.22 15.89 15.54
C ASP A 98 2.45 16.69 16.01
N PHE A 99 3.61 16.03 16.15
CA PHE A 99 4.87 16.71 16.50
C PHE A 99 5.61 17.27 15.28
N PHE A 100 5.12 17.04 14.06
CA PHE A 100 5.80 17.50 12.85
C PHE A 100 5.55 18.99 12.63
N SER A 101 6.60 19.71 12.22
CA SER A 101 6.44 21.08 11.72
C SER A 101 5.56 21.09 10.47
N GLU A 102 4.99 22.24 10.13
CA GLU A 102 4.15 22.42 8.93
C GLU A 102 4.82 21.89 7.66
N THR A 103 6.10 22.20 7.48
CA THR A 103 6.89 21.72 6.34
C THR A 103 7.03 20.20 6.33
N MET A 104 7.33 19.60 7.49
CA MET A 104 7.48 18.15 7.59
C MET A 104 6.16 17.42 7.34
N ARG A 105 5.03 17.98 7.80
CA ARG A 105 3.71 17.42 7.54
C ARG A 105 3.40 17.41 6.04
N ARG A 106 3.73 18.48 5.31
CA ARG A 106 3.60 18.51 3.84
C ARG A 106 4.47 17.48 3.14
N LEU A 107 5.71 17.29 3.61
CA LEU A 107 6.59 16.24 3.09
C LEU A 107 6.06 14.84 3.37
N ALA A 108 5.48 14.60 4.55
CA ALA A 108 4.85 13.34 4.90
C ALA A 108 3.75 12.94 3.90
N HIS A 109 2.94 13.92 3.46
CA HIS A 109 1.85 13.73 2.50
C HIS A 109 2.30 13.48 1.06
N VAL A 110 3.62 13.48 0.78
CA VAL A 110 4.16 12.95 -0.49
C VAL A 110 4.21 11.42 -0.46
N THR A 111 4.08 10.81 0.72
CA THR A 111 4.07 9.35 0.89
C THR A 111 2.64 8.83 1.03
N PRO A 112 2.33 7.60 0.59
CA PRO A 112 1.03 7.00 0.82
C PRO A 112 0.76 6.70 2.30
N HIS A 113 1.80 6.64 3.13
CA HIS A 113 1.70 6.31 4.55
C HIS A 113 0.95 7.39 5.35
N ALA A 114 1.23 8.67 5.07
CA ALA A 114 0.53 9.78 5.73
C ALA A 114 -0.98 9.76 5.42
N TRP A 115 -1.35 9.56 4.16
CA TRP A 115 -2.77 9.47 3.76
C TRP A 115 -3.50 8.28 4.42
N ALA A 116 -2.84 7.13 4.54
CA ALA A 116 -3.41 6.00 5.27
C ALA A 116 -3.56 6.31 6.77
N LEU A 117 -2.55 6.93 7.38
CA LEU A 117 -2.59 7.34 8.78
C LEU A 117 -3.73 8.33 9.05
N ASP A 118 -3.86 9.35 8.22
CA ASP A 118 -4.93 10.36 8.34
C ASP A 118 -6.31 9.74 8.15
N GLY A 119 -6.44 8.80 7.20
CA GLY A 119 -7.70 8.08 6.98
C GLY A 119 -8.12 7.27 8.21
N PHE A 120 -7.20 6.52 8.81
CA PHE A 120 -7.51 5.80 10.05
C PHE A 120 -7.76 6.76 11.20
N ALA A 121 -6.99 7.85 11.32
CA ALA A 121 -7.19 8.84 12.36
C ALA A 121 -8.59 9.50 12.27
N GLU A 122 -9.11 9.70 11.06
CA GLU A 122 -10.48 10.19 10.84
C GLU A 122 -11.53 9.18 11.34
N LEU A 123 -11.40 7.91 10.98
CA LEU A 123 -12.32 6.85 11.44
C LEU A 123 -12.30 6.65 12.95
N LEU A 124 -11.15 6.86 13.60
CA LEU A 124 -10.99 6.71 15.04
C LEU A 124 -11.49 7.93 15.82
N ARG A 125 -11.72 9.07 15.17
CA ARG A 125 -12.26 10.28 15.81
C ARG A 125 -13.78 10.22 15.92
N GLY A 126 -14.26 9.62 17.01
CA GLY A 126 -15.67 9.62 17.40
C GLY A 126 -16.55 8.78 16.47
N ASP A 127 -17.07 9.39 15.41
CA ASP A 127 -18.12 8.88 14.52
C ASP A 127 -17.72 8.91 13.02
N GLY A 128 -16.42 8.96 12.71
CA GLY A 128 -15.94 9.01 11.32
C GLY A 128 -16.45 7.84 10.47
N THR A 129 -16.91 8.14 9.26
CA THR A 129 -17.52 7.19 8.31
C THR A 129 -16.68 7.00 7.06
N ILE A 130 -17.05 6.03 6.22
CA ILE A 130 -16.42 5.87 4.89
C ILE A 130 -16.47 7.13 4.02
N ALA A 131 -17.47 8.00 4.19
CA ALA A 131 -17.59 9.24 3.41
C ALA A 131 -16.46 10.23 3.74
N ASP A 132 -16.03 10.25 5.00
CA ASP A 132 -15.03 11.19 5.50
C ASP A 132 -13.61 10.84 5.03
N VAL A 133 -13.39 9.57 4.67
CA VAL A 133 -12.09 9.06 4.19
C VAL A 133 -11.97 8.99 2.66
N LEU A 134 -12.97 9.46 1.92
CA LEU A 134 -12.95 9.47 0.45
C LEU A 134 -11.74 10.22 -0.14
N PRO A 135 -11.30 11.38 0.39
CA PRO A 135 -10.12 12.06 -0.12
C PRO A 135 -8.84 11.19 -0.01
N GLN A 136 -8.65 10.54 1.13
CA GLN A 136 -7.51 9.67 1.42
C GLN A 136 -7.54 8.44 0.52
N LEU A 137 -8.73 7.82 0.35
CA LEU A 137 -8.93 6.71 -0.58
C LEU A 137 -8.59 7.12 -2.01
N GLY A 138 -9.03 8.29 -2.47
CA GLY A 138 -8.71 8.80 -3.80
C GLY A 138 -7.21 8.91 -4.04
N VAL A 139 -6.46 9.45 -3.08
CA VAL A 139 -5.00 9.56 -3.18
C VAL A 139 -4.31 8.20 -3.14
N LEU A 140 -4.71 7.30 -2.24
CA LEU A 140 -4.16 5.95 -2.16
C LEU A 140 -4.39 5.15 -3.45
N ILE A 141 -5.59 5.25 -4.03
CA ILE A 141 -5.90 4.62 -5.32
C ILE A 141 -5.06 5.23 -6.45
N ALA A 142 -4.82 6.54 -6.44
CA ALA A 142 -3.91 7.18 -7.40
C ALA A 142 -2.48 6.65 -7.29
N PHE A 143 -1.94 6.50 -6.07
CA PHE A 143 -0.64 5.86 -5.84
C PHE A 143 -0.60 4.43 -6.36
N ALA A 144 -1.61 3.62 -6.04
CA ALA A 144 -1.71 2.25 -6.51
C ALA A 144 -1.73 2.19 -8.04
N ALA A 145 -2.55 3.02 -8.70
CA ALA A 145 -2.65 3.08 -10.15
C ALA A 145 -1.29 3.42 -10.80
N ILE A 146 -0.57 4.41 -10.28
CA ILE A 146 0.76 4.78 -10.77
C ILE A 146 1.75 3.62 -10.61
N LEU A 147 1.81 3.01 -9.42
CA LEU A 147 2.75 1.92 -9.15
C LEU A 147 2.45 0.68 -9.99
N PHE A 148 1.18 0.31 -10.14
CA PHE A 148 0.79 -0.78 -11.03
C PHE A 148 1.07 -0.47 -12.48
N ALA A 149 0.83 0.76 -12.96
CA ALA A 149 1.14 1.14 -14.33
C ALA A 149 2.65 1.04 -14.62
N LEU A 150 3.49 1.52 -13.70
CA LEU A 150 4.95 1.42 -13.82
C LEU A 150 5.44 -0.03 -13.75
N GLY A 151 4.93 -0.82 -12.79
CA GLY A 151 5.26 -2.24 -12.65
C GLY A 151 4.81 -3.06 -13.85
N ALA A 152 3.61 -2.80 -14.36
CA ALA A 152 3.05 -3.39 -15.57
C ALA A 152 3.92 -3.11 -16.80
N TRP A 153 4.26 -1.85 -17.01
CA TRP A 153 5.14 -1.43 -18.10
C TRP A 153 6.51 -2.11 -18.01
N ARG A 154 7.12 -2.12 -16.83
CA ARG A 154 8.46 -2.67 -16.62
C ARG A 154 8.52 -4.18 -16.77
N LEU A 155 7.51 -4.89 -16.26
CA LEU A 155 7.37 -6.34 -16.39
C LEU A 155 7.13 -6.72 -17.86
N ARG A 156 6.23 -6.02 -18.56
CA ARG A 156 6.01 -6.26 -19.99
C ARG A 156 7.28 -6.06 -20.82
N ALA A 157 8.03 -4.98 -20.56
CA ALA A 157 9.29 -4.72 -21.24
C ALA A 157 10.37 -5.79 -20.97
N ALA A 158 10.35 -6.44 -19.81
CA ALA A 158 11.22 -7.55 -19.49
C ALA A 158 10.81 -8.86 -20.19
N LEU A 159 9.50 -9.11 -20.34
CA LEU A 159 8.98 -10.32 -20.98
C LEU A 159 9.06 -10.31 -22.51
N THR A 160 9.12 -9.13 -23.12
CA THR A 160 9.24 -8.97 -24.58
C THR A 160 10.68 -8.86 -25.09
N ARG A 161 11.67 -8.91 -24.19
CA ARG A 161 13.10 -9.06 -24.55
C ARG A 161 13.45 -10.54 -24.61
#